data_AF-A0A3E1NI82-F1
#
_entry.id   AF-A0A3E1NI82-F1
#
_cell.length_a   1.000
_cell.length_b   1.000
_cell.length_c   1.000
_cell.angle_alpha   90.00
_cell.angle_beta   90.00
_cell.angle_gamma   90.00
#
_symmetry.space_group_name_H-M   'P 1'
#
loop_
_entity.id
_entity.type
_entity.pdbx_description
1 polymer ?
#
loop_
_entity_poly.entity_id
_entity_poly.type
_entity_poly.pdbx_seq_one_letter_code
_entity_poly.pdbx_strand_id
1 'polypeptide(L)'
;MGGAYGNGFIAGLQRYISTLPVEIQKQIKITLAADFAPYQAGYFHANSDVKTQQFKHNNGWNVLGMGWLANENEEGADQVPTNKNDRSDHSIFSFFNDISSLAEGVYTWDNVNQKWVKQ
;
A
#
# COMPACT_ATOMS: atom_id res chain seq x y z
N MET A 1 10.37 0.16 -3.72
CA MET A 1 10.12 -1.11 -4.44
C MET A 1 8.90 -1.74 -3.80
N GLY A 2 7.77 -1.89 -4.50
CA GLY A 2 6.53 -2.37 -3.84
C GLY A 2 5.35 -2.60 -4.79
N GLY A 3 4.91 -1.56 -5.51
CA GLY A 3 3.64 -1.51 -6.24
C GLY A 3 3.30 -2.76 -7.06
N ALA A 4 4.13 -3.13 -8.04
CA ALA A 4 3.85 -4.29 -8.89
C ALA A 4 3.75 -5.62 -8.13
N TYR A 5 4.61 -5.83 -7.13
CA TYR A 5 4.57 -7.04 -6.31
C TYR A 5 3.37 -7.04 -5.36
N GLY A 6 3.11 -5.93 -4.68
CA GLY A 6 1.97 -5.78 -3.77
C GLY A 6 0.64 -6.00 -4.48
N ASN A 7 0.44 -5.33 -5.62
CA ASN A 7 -0.77 -5.48 -6.44
C ASN A 7 -0.92 -6.92 -6.96
N GLY A 8 0.15 -7.55 -7.45
CA GLY A 8 0.13 -8.95 -7.89
C GLY A 8 -0.19 -9.93 -6.77
N PHE A 9 0.38 -9.71 -5.58
CA PHE A 9 0.13 -10.54 -4.39
C PHE A 9 -1.33 -10.42 -3.92
N ILE A 10 -1.86 -9.19 -3.85
CA ILE A 10 -3.27 -8.94 -3.48
C ILE A 10 -4.20 -9.60 -4.49
N ALA A 11 -3.93 -9.46 -5.80
CA ALA A 11 -4.74 -10.10 -6.84
C ALA A 11 -4.73 -11.63 -6.71
N GLY A 12 -3.56 -12.23 -6.46
CA GLY A 12 -3.44 -13.66 -6.18
C GLY A 12 -4.22 -14.09 -4.93
N LEU A 13 -4.13 -13.30 -3.86
CA LEU A 13 -4.82 -13.56 -2.60
C LEU A 13 -6.35 -13.43 -2.76
N GLN A 14 -6.84 -12.39 -3.43
CA GLN A 14 -8.26 -12.22 -3.76
C GLN A 14 -8.77 -13.40 -4.60
N ARG A 15 -8.00 -13.83 -5.60
CA ARG A 15 -8.32 -15.03 -6.40
C ARG A 15 -8.41 -16.27 -5.53
N TYR A 16 -7.46 -16.48 -4.62
CA TYR A 16 -7.52 -17.61 -3.70
C TYR A 16 -8.76 -17.53 -2.79
N ILE A 17 -9.03 -16.38 -2.17
CA ILE A 17 -10.20 -16.17 -1.31
C ILE A 17 -11.49 -16.51 -2.05
N SER A 18 -11.63 -16.14 -3.32
CA SER A 18 -12.82 -16.45 -4.13
C SER A 18 -13.12 -17.96 -4.28
N THR A 19 -12.12 -18.83 -4.03
CA THR A 19 -12.27 -20.29 -4.08
C THR A 19 -12.75 -20.91 -2.77
N LEU A 20 -12.77 -20.15 -1.67
CA LEU A 20 -13.15 -20.63 -0.34
C LEU A 20 -14.67 -20.66 -0.17
N PRO A 21 -15.21 -21.42 0.82
CA PRO A 21 -16.61 -21.30 1.22
C PRO A 21 -17.01 -19.86 1.55
N VAL A 22 -18.21 -19.44 1.16
CA VAL A 22 -18.70 -18.05 1.30
C VAL A 22 -18.63 -17.55 2.74
N GLU A 23 -18.83 -18.45 3.71
CA GLU A 23 -18.74 -18.16 5.14
C GLU A 23 -17.33 -17.72 5.54
N ILE A 24 -16.30 -18.34 4.94
CA ILE A 24 -14.89 -18.02 5.18
C ILE A 24 -14.49 -16.75 4.42
N GLN A 25 -14.98 -16.56 3.20
CA GLN A 25 -14.71 -15.34 2.43
C GLN A 25 -15.08 -14.08 3.21
N LYS A 26 -16.23 -14.10 3.87
CA LYS A 26 -16.72 -13.00 4.73
C LYS A 26 -15.84 -12.74 5.96
N GLN A 27 -14.94 -13.65 6.32
CA GLN A 27 -14.02 -13.49 7.45
C GLN A 27 -12.65 -12.93 7.04
N ILE A 28 -12.44 -12.62 5.76
CA ILE A 28 -11.17 -12.09 5.27
C ILE A 28 -11.38 -10.71 4.65
N LYS A 29 -10.68 -9.70 5.17
CA LYS A 29 -10.67 -8.34 4.62
C LYS A 29 -9.25 -7.85 4.44
N ILE A 30 -8.92 -7.48 3.20
CA ILE A 30 -7.71 -6.73 2.89
C ILE A 30 -8.07 -5.25 3.00
N THR A 31 -7.53 -4.57 4.01
CA THR A 31 -7.91 -3.18 4.33
C THR A 31 -6.97 -2.15 3.74
N LEU A 32 -5.70 -2.51 3.55
CA LEU A 32 -4.65 -1.57 3.18
C LEU A 32 -3.58 -2.27 2.33
N ALA A 33 -3.17 -1.61 1.25
CA ALA A 33 -1.90 -1.81 0.57
C ALA A 33 -1.03 -0.57 0.80
N ALA A 34 0.19 -0.74 1.30
CA ALA A 34 1.11 0.37 1.57
C ALA A 34 2.34 0.24 0.66
N ASP A 35 2.44 1.11 -0.34
CA ASP A 35 3.49 1.07 -1.36
C ASP A 35 4.60 2.07 -1.07
N PHE A 36 5.78 1.55 -0.76
CA PHE A 36 6.95 2.34 -0.40
C PHE A 36 7.90 2.52 -1.58
N ALA A 37 8.04 3.76 -2.05
CA ALA A 37 8.82 4.16 -3.22
C ALA A 37 8.67 3.16 -4.40
N PRO A 38 7.45 2.93 -4.91
CA PRO A 38 7.24 1.98 -6.00
C PRO A 38 8.04 2.41 -7.24
N TYR A 39 8.76 1.45 -7.82
CA TYR A 39 9.48 1.68 -9.07
C TYR A 39 8.47 1.80 -10.20
N GLN A 40 8.61 2.82 -11.06
CA GLN A 40 7.73 3.03 -12.22
C GLN A 40 6.23 3.12 -11.85
N ALA A 41 5.91 3.81 -10.75
CA ALA A 41 4.55 3.90 -10.23
C ALA A 41 3.53 4.41 -11.27
N GLY A 42 3.96 5.23 -12.24
CA GLY A 42 3.09 5.79 -13.27
C GLY A 42 2.53 4.77 -14.27
N TYR A 43 3.02 3.52 -14.25
CA TYR A 43 2.53 2.44 -15.12
C TYR A 43 1.52 1.51 -14.42
N PHE A 44 1.23 1.75 -13.14
CA PHE A 44 0.35 0.90 -12.35
C PHE A 44 -0.86 1.68 -11.84
N HIS A 45 -1.92 0.93 -11.56
CA HIS A 45 -3.13 1.44 -10.94
C HIS A 45 -3.34 0.71 -9.61
N ALA A 46 -3.67 1.48 -8.59
CA ALA A 46 -4.09 0.94 -7.31
C ALA A 46 -5.31 0.03 -7.49
N ASN A 47 -5.37 -1.04 -6.70
CA ASN A 47 -6.54 -1.92 -6.65
C ASN A 47 -7.75 -1.13 -6.14
N SER A 48 -8.84 -1.04 -6.92
CA SER A 48 -10.02 -0.25 -6.55
C SER A 48 -10.75 -0.76 -5.30
N ASP A 49 -10.56 -2.03 -4.94
CA ASP A 49 -11.26 -2.68 -3.83
C ASP A 49 -10.47 -2.58 -2.51
N VAL A 50 -9.22 -2.12 -2.57
CA VAL A 50 -8.32 -2.02 -1.42
C VAL A 50 -7.81 -0.61 -1.32
N LYS A 51 -7.84 -0.02 -0.12
CA LYS A 51 -7.22 1.28 0.08
C LYS A 51 -5.72 1.16 -0.17
N THR A 52 -5.19 1.88 -1.15
CA THR A 52 -3.75 1.95 -1.41
C THR A 52 -3.19 3.27 -0.91
N GLN A 53 -2.12 3.21 -0.11
CA GLN A 53 -1.35 4.36 0.33
C GLN A 53 0.03 4.32 -0.30
N GLN A 54 0.42 5.39 -0.99
CA GLN A 54 1.72 5.52 -1.62
C GLN A 54 2.64 6.42 -0.80
N PHE A 55 3.75 5.87 -0.34
CA PHE A 55 4.79 6.57 0.42
C PHE A 55 5.96 6.88 -0.52
N LYS A 56 6.26 8.16 -0.70
CA LYS A 56 7.34 8.64 -1.58
C LYS A 56 8.16 9.72 -0.91
N HIS A 57 9.48 9.69 -1.11
CA HIS A 57 10.37 10.74 -0.62
C HIS A 57 10.05 12.08 -1.26
N ASN A 58 10.09 13.15 -0.46
CA ASN A 58 9.92 14.50 -0.98
C ASN A 58 11.19 14.93 -1.72
N ASN A 59 11.05 15.22 -3.00
CA ASN A 59 12.16 15.42 -3.91
C ASN A 59 12.77 16.82 -3.72
N GLY A 60 13.82 16.94 -2.90
CA GLY A 60 14.53 18.21 -2.70
C GLY A 60 15.82 18.35 -3.50
N TRP A 61 16.70 17.34 -3.48
CA TRP A 61 18.08 17.50 -3.95
C TRP A 61 18.44 16.54 -5.08
N ASN A 62 18.37 17.08 -6.28
CA ASN A 62 18.86 16.49 -7.51
C ASN A 62 20.36 16.81 -7.68
N VAL A 63 21.26 15.97 -7.15
CA VAL A 63 22.71 16.18 -7.34
C VAL A 63 23.23 15.52 -8.62
N LEU A 64 22.52 14.54 -9.20
CA LEU A 64 23.03 13.72 -10.33
C LEU A 64 22.01 13.42 -11.45
N GLY A 65 20.88 14.12 -11.53
CA GLY A 65 19.86 13.90 -12.58
C GLY A 65 19.01 12.63 -12.41
N MET A 66 19.18 11.89 -11.31
CA MET A 66 18.46 10.63 -11.01
C MET A 66 17.30 10.78 -10.03
N GLY A 67 17.00 11.99 -9.56
CA GLY A 67 15.94 12.28 -8.58
C GLY A 67 14.50 12.01 -9.08
N TRP A 68 14.29 11.49 -10.28
CA TRP A 68 12.98 11.11 -10.81
C TRP A 68 12.63 9.65 -10.52
N LEU A 69 13.62 8.82 -10.17
CA LEU A 69 13.40 7.40 -9.92
C LEU A 69 12.50 7.20 -8.70
N ALA A 70 11.40 6.45 -8.88
CA ALA A 70 10.42 6.10 -7.84
C ALA A 70 9.67 7.26 -7.16
N ASN A 71 9.54 8.42 -7.84
CA ASN A 71 8.74 9.57 -7.40
C ASN A 71 7.41 9.76 -8.15
N GLU A 72 7.13 8.89 -9.11
CA GLU A 72 5.88 8.89 -9.87
C GLU A 72 4.68 8.63 -8.96
N ASN A 73 3.52 9.20 -9.28
CA ASN A 73 2.27 8.84 -8.61
C ASN A 73 1.75 7.54 -9.21
N GLU A 74 1.32 6.63 -8.35
CA GLU A 74 0.43 5.52 -8.73
C GLU A 74 -1.00 6.06 -8.83
N GLU A 75 -1.68 5.76 -9.93
CA GLU A 75 -3.05 6.22 -10.13
C GLU A 75 -4.00 5.51 -9.16
N GLY A 76 -4.89 6.27 -8.52
CA GLY A 76 -5.86 5.74 -7.56
C GLY A 76 -5.32 5.51 -6.14
N ALA A 77 -4.02 5.72 -5.90
CA ALA A 77 -3.43 5.64 -4.57
C ALA A 77 -3.50 6.96 -3.80
N ASP A 78 -3.77 6.87 -2.49
CA ASP A 78 -3.66 7.99 -1.55
C ASP A 78 -2.18 8.37 -1.38
N GLN A 79 -1.81 9.57 -1.80
CA GLN A 79 -0.45 10.05 -1.69
C GLN A 79 -0.13 10.47 -0.25
N VAL A 80 0.77 9.74 0.40
CA VAL A 80 1.23 10.06 1.75
C VAL A 80 2.52 10.88 1.68
N PRO A 81 2.53 12.13 2.17
CA PRO A 81 3.75 12.93 2.21
C PRO A 81 4.72 12.30 3.22
N THR A 82 5.89 11.83 2.77
CA THR A 82 6.88 11.25 3.69
C THR A 82 7.86 12.28 4.25
N ASN A 83 8.55 11.84 5.29
CA ASN A 83 9.47 12.61 6.12
C ASN A 83 10.46 13.47 5.32
N LYS A 84 10.71 14.68 5.85
CA LYS A 84 11.64 15.71 5.35
C LYS A 84 13.13 15.31 5.38
N ASN A 85 13.43 14.02 5.52
CA ASN A 85 14.81 13.56 5.39
C ASN A 85 15.14 13.59 3.90
N ASP A 86 15.86 14.64 3.54
CA ASP A 86 16.55 15.02 2.31
C ASP A 86 17.45 13.93 1.68
N ARG A 87 17.36 12.68 2.13
CA ARG A 87 18.14 11.57 1.61
C ARG A 87 17.36 10.92 0.47
N SER A 88 17.97 10.90 -0.71
CA SER A 88 17.56 10.15 -1.89
C SER A 88 17.65 8.62 -1.71
N ASP A 89 17.65 8.13 -0.47
CA ASP A 89 17.91 6.74 -0.13
C ASP A 89 16.59 5.97 -0.17
N HIS A 90 16.33 5.27 -1.28
CA HIS A 90 15.19 4.36 -1.48
C HIS A 90 15.25 3.08 -0.62
N SER A 91 15.92 3.16 0.53
CA SER A 91 15.98 2.09 1.52
C SER A 91 14.63 1.96 2.22
N ILE A 92 14.15 0.74 2.41
CA ILE A 92 12.94 0.48 3.21
C ILE A 92 13.07 1.01 4.64
N PHE A 93 14.30 1.07 5.18
CA PHE A 93 14.58 1.61 6.51
C PHE A 93 14.32 3.12 6.60
N SER A 94 14.35 3.85 5.48
CA SER A 94 13.98 5.27 5.44
C SER A 94 12.48 5.50 5.74
N PHE A 95 11.67 4.46 5.57
CA PHE A 95 10.23 4.46 5.84
C PHE A 95 9.87 3.76 7.15
N PHE A 96 10.85 3.38 7.99
CA PHE A 96 10.58 2.58 9.19
C PHE A 96 9.58 3.25 10.14
N ASN A 97 9.66 4.57 10.30
CA ASN A 97 8.69 5.34 11.07
C ASN A 97 7.29 5.27 10.46
N ASP A 98 7.19 5.40 9.13
CA ASP A 98 5.92 5.33 8.41
C ASP A 98 5.30 3.92 8.57
N ILE A 99 6.10 2.87 8.39
CA ILE A 99 5.72 1.46 8.62
C ILE A 99 5.22 1.27 10.06
N SER A 100 5.95 1.78 11.05
CA SER A 100 5.59 1.64 12.47
C SER A 100 4.29 2.35 12.84
N SER A 101 3.84 3.29 12.00
CA SER A 101 2.59 4.04 12.20
C SER A 101 1.39 3.40 11.49
N LEU A 102 1.61 2.39 10.64
CA LEU A 102 0.54 1.70 9.96
C LEU A 102 -0.37 1.02 10.98
N ALA A 103 -1.68 1.26 10.85
CA ALA A 103 -2.65 0.72 11.77
C ALA A 103 -2.84 -0.78 11.51
N GLU A 104 -2.31 -1.61 12.40
CA GLU A 104 -2.69 -3.02 12.52
C GLU A 104 -3.99 -3.15 13.33
N GLY A 105 -4.73 -4.22 13.10
CA GLY A 105 -5.94 -4.48 13.86
C GLY A 105 -6.59 -5.81 13.49
N VAL A 106 -7.20 -6.43 14.50
CA VAL A 106 -8.10 -7.57 14.30
C VAL A 106 -9.49 -7.00 14.07
N TYR A 107 -10.16 -7.49 13.02
CA TYR A 107 -11.52 -7.10 12.70
C TYR A 107 -12.40 -8.35 12.69
N THR A 108 -13.63 -8.22 13.18
CA THR A 108 -14.63 -9.28 13.13
C THR A 108 -15.80 -8.84 12.26
N TRP A 109 -16.32 -9.75 11.44
CA TRP A 109 -17.52 -9.50 10.65
C TRP A 109 -18.76 -9.58 11.54
N ASP A 110 -19.49 -8.46 11.65
CA ASP A 110 -20.78 -8.40 12.31
C ASP A 110 -21.88 -8.81 11.31
N ASN A 111 -22.42 -10.02 11.49
CA ASN A 111 -23.48 -10.56 10.65
C ASN A 111 -24.80 -9.80 10.76
N VAL A 112 -25.08 -9.13 11.89
CA VAL A 112 -26.34 -8.40 12.12
C VAL A 112 -26.32 -7.08 11.36
N ASN A 113 -25.23 -6.32 11.51
CA ASN A 113 -25.09 -5.01 10.90
C ASN A 113 -24.38 -5.03 9.55
N GLN A 114 -23.98 -6.22 9.07
CA GLN A 114 -23.24 -6.46 7.82
C GLN A 114 -22.04 -5.53 7.64
N LYS A 115 -21.23 -5.40 8.69
CA LYS A 115 -20.07 -4.52 8.71
C LYS A 115 -18.91 -5.11 9.47
N TRP A 116 -17.71 -4.63 9.15
CA TRP A 116 -16.50 -4.97 9.89
C TRP A 116 -16.35 -4.09 11.12
N VAL A 117 -16.13 -4.71 12.30
CA VAL A 117 -15.92 -4.02 13.57
C VAL A 117 -14.50 -4.29 14.06
N LYS A 118 -13.73 -3.20 14.26
CA LYS A 118 -12.39 -3.28 14.87
C LYS A 118 -12.52 -3.81 16.29
N GLN A 119 -11.74 -4.83 16.65
CA GLN A 119 -11.65 -5.36 18.00
C GLN A 119 -10.71 -4.52 18.87
#